data_AF-A0A654L1V0-F1
#
_entry.id   AF-A0A654L1V0-F1
#
_cell.length_a   1.000
_cell.length_b   1.000
_cell.length_c   1.000
_cell.angle_alpha   90.00
_cell.angle_beta   90.00
_cell.angle_gamma   90.00
#
_symmetry.space_group_name_H-M   'P 1'
#
loop_
_entity.id
_entity.type
_entity.pdbx_description
1 polymer ?
#
loop_
_entity_poly.entity_id
_entity_poly.type
_entity_poly.pdbx_seq_one_letter_code
_entity_poly.pdbx_strand_id
1 'polypeptide(L)'
;MLLTTDEVELLKTCDESPEQYIAVFQGQQIGYLRLRHGEFRVDYPDCGDETILYSQEPQGDGCFEEDEREYFLMKAKKAIVKKFNEMEG
;
A
#
# COMPACT_ATOMS: atom_id res chain seq x y z
N MET A 1 16.16 -10.43 9.09
CA MET A 1 15.72 -10.94 7.76
C MET A 1 15.39 -9.71 6.92
N LEU A 2 15.71 -9.67 5.63
CA LEU A 2 15.34 -8.53 4.79
C LEU A 2 14.14 -8.90 3.94
N LEU A 3 13.07 -8.13 4.06
CA LEU A 3 11.87 -8.23 3.25
C LEU A 3 12.14 -7.67 1.85
N THR A 4 11.60 -8.32 0.82
CA THR A 4 11.61 -7.85 -0.57
C THR A 4 10.20 -7.57 -1.08
N THR A 5 10.06 -6.81 -2.17
CA THR A 5 8.73 -6.44 -2.72
C THR A 5 7.94 -7.62 -3.25
N ASP A 6 8.63 -8.69 -3.66
CA ASP A 6 8.03 -9.91 -4.19
C ASP A 6 7.38 -10.76 -3.09
N GLU A 7 7.86 -10.63 -1.85
CA GLU A 7 7.33 -11.31 -0.67
C GLU A 7 6.11 -10.60 -0.06
N VAL A 8 5.81 -9.38 -0.49
CA VAL A 8 4.64 -8.62 -0.03
C VAL A 8 3.42 -9.04 -0.85
N GLU A 9 2.46 -9.68 -0.19
CA GLU A 9 1.17 -10.00 -0.76
C GLU A 9 0.21 -8.83 -0.56
N LEU A 10 -0.50 -8.41 -1.61
CA LEU A 10 -1.53 -7.37 -1.53
C LEU A 10 -2.90 -8.02 -1.69
N LEU A 11 -3.65 -8.07 -0.60
CA LEU A 11 -5.01 -8.60 -0.55
C LEU A 11 -5.99 -7.44 -0.78
N LYS A 12 -6.67 -7.44 -1.93
CA LYS A 12 -7.69 -6.43 -2.22
C LYS A 12 -8.91 -6.66 -1.31
N THR A 13 -9.26 -5.66 -0.51
CA THR A 13 -10.39 -5.75 0.44
C THR A 13 -11.63 -5.00 -0.05
N CYS A 14 -11.45 -4.00 -0.91
CA CYS A 14 -12.51 -3.25 -1.58
C CYS A 14 -12.00 -2.79 -2.96
N ASP A 15 -12.83 -2.91 -3.99
CA ASP A 15 -12.53 -2.52 -5.37
C ASP A 15 -13.29 -1.29 -5.89
N GLU A 16 -14.21 -0.75 -5.08
CA GLU A 16 -14.97 0.47 -5.38
C GLU A 16 -14.29 1.72 -4.81
N SER A 17 -15.06 2.75 -4.41
CA SER A 17 -14.55 3.99 -3.79
C SER A 17 -14.82 3.97 -2.27
N PRO A 18 -13.87 3.56 -1.42
CA PRO A 18 -12.43 3.52 -1.68
C PRO A 18 -11.88 2.16 -2.14
N GLU A 19 -10.88 2.20 -3.00
CA GLU A 19 -10.11 1.01 -3.36
C GLU A 19 -9.07 0.76 -2.26
N GLN A 20 -9.04 -0.47 -1.76
CA GLN A 20 -8.32 -0.81 -0.53
C GLN A 20 -7.56 -2.14 -0.64
N TYR A 21 -6.39 -2.18 -0.02
CA TYR A 21 -5.59 -3.39 0.12
C TYR A 21 -5.02 -3.53 1.51
N ILE A 22 -4.90 -4.78 1.97
CA ILE A 22 -4.06 -5.16 3.11
C ILE A 22 -2.77 -5.75 2.55
N ALA A 23 -1.62 -5.23 2.99
CA ALA A 23 -0.32 -5.80 2.69
C ALA A 23 0.06 -6.82 3.75
N VAL A 24 0.43 -8.03 3.33
CA VAL A 24 0.73 -9.16 4.20
C VAL A 24 2.11 -9.72 3.88
N PHE A 25 2.84 -10.12 4.92
CA PHE A 25 4.07 -10.91 4.83
C PHE A 25 4.02 -12.02 5.88
N GLN A 26 4.23 -13.27 5.45
CA GLN A 26 4.20 -14.45 6.32
C GLN A 26 2.93 -14.55 7.20
N GLY A 27 1.78 -14.12 6.67
CA GLY A 27 0.50 -14.11 7.38
C GLY A 27 0.31 -12.96 8.37
N GLN A 28 1.27 -12.04 8.50
CA GLN A 28 1.17 -10.84 9.31
C GLN A 28 0.88 -9.62 8.42
N GLN A 29 -0.07 -8.78 8.85
CA GLN A 29 -0.31 -7.50 8.22
C GLN A 29 0.88 -6.55 8.46
N ILE A 30 1.37 -5.95 7.38
CA ILE A 30 2.53 -5.05 7.36
C ILE A 30 2.24 -3.79 6.55
N GLY A 31 0.97 -3.50 6.28
CA GLY A 31 0.58 -2.25 5.67
C GLY A 31 -0.88 -2.23 5.26
N TYR A 32 -1.40 -1.03 5.09
CA TYR A 32 -2.75 -0.76 4.64
C TYR A 32 -2.72 0.30 3.55
N LEU A 33 -3.28 -0.02 2.38
CA LEU A 33 -3.33 0.87 1.23
C LEU A 33 -4.76 1.35 1.01
N ARG A 34 -4.93 2.62 0.67
CA ARG A 34 -6.24 3.19 0.40
C ARG A 34 -6.15 4.31 -0.64
N LEU A 35 -6.97 4.21 -1.66
CA LEU A 35 -7.26 5.30 -2.60
C LEU A 35 -8.68 5.82 -2.35
N ARG A 36 -8.84 7.12 -2.14
CA ARG A 36 -10.16 7.76 -2.07
C ARG A 36 -10.06 9.21 -2.52
N HIS A 37 -10.96 9.65 -3.38
CA HIS A 37 -11.03 11.04 -3.84
C HIS A 37 -9.71 11.52 -4.45
N GLY A 38 -9.05 10.68 -5.26
CA GLY A 38 -7.71 10.94 -5.82
C GLY A 38 -6.55 10.86 -4.81
N GLU A 39 -6.81 10.62 -3.53
CA GLU A 39 -5.78 10.53 -2.50
C GLU A 39 -5.40 9.07 -2.24
N PHE A 40 -4.20 8.70 -2.64
CA PHE A 40 -3.60 7.42 -2.31
C PHE A 40 -2.69 7.54 -1.09
N ARG A 41 -2.89 6.68 -0.10
CA ARG A 41 -2.01 6.59 1.05
C ARG A 41 -1.68 5.15 1.41
N VAL A 42 -0.56 4.99 2.11
CA VAL A 42 -0.11 3.74 2.71
C VAL A 42 0.20 3.99 4.16
N ASP A 43 -0.51 3.28 5.04
CA ASP A 43 -0.32 3.30 6.48
C ASP A 43 0.45 2.03 6.91
N TYR A 44 1.29 2.13 7.94
CA TYR A 44 2.10 1.03 8.47
C TYR A 44 2.04 0.97 10.01
N PRO A 45 1.99 -0.25 10.60
CA PRO A 45 1.66 -1.53 9.94
C PRO A 45 0.15 -1.67 9.69
N ASP A 46 -0.67 -0.93 10.44
CA ASP A 46 -2.12 -0.99 10.37
C ASP A 46 -2.75 0.33 9.88
N CYS A 47 -4.03 0.26 9.53
CA CYS A 47 -4.83 1.38 9.08
C CYS A 47 -4.86 2.50 10.13
N GLY A 48 -4.39 3.70 9.75
CA GLY A 48 -4.45 4.88 10.61
C GLY A 48 -3.31 5.02 11.63
N ASP A 49 -2.30 4.15 11.59
CA ASP A 49 -1.08 4.28 12.39
C ASP A 49 -0.14 5.36 11.80
N GLU A 50 0.93 4.97 11.12
CA GLU A 50 1.86 5.91 10.46
C GLU A 50 1.68 5.89 8.95
N THR A 51 1.34 7.04 8.34
CA THR A 51 1.30 7.17 6.89
C THR A 51 2.73 7.27 6.34
N ILE A 52 3.21 6.20 5.71
CA ILE A 52 4.57 6.07 5.16
C ILE A 52 4.67 6.44 3.68
N LEU A 53 3.53 6.53 2.99
CA LEU A 53 3.43 7.04 1.62
C LEU A 53 2.11 7.79 1.47
N TYR A 54 2.16 8.94 0.80
CA TYR A 54 1.00 9.73 0.43
C TYR A 54 1.20 10.30 -0.97
N SER A 55 0.16 10.26 -1.80
CA SER A 55 0.16 10.84 -3.15
C SER A 55 -1.23 11.32 -3.54
N GLN A 56 -1.28 12.47 -4.21
CA GLN A 56 -2.47 13.00 -4.90
C GLN A 56 -2.29 12.95 -6.44
N GLU A 57 -1.31 12.18 -6.91
CA GLU A 57 -1.08 11.92 -8.33
C GLU A 57 -2.07 10.95 -9.01
N PRO A 58 -2.74 10.01 -8.30
CA PRO A 58 -3.70 9.11 -8.94
C PRO A 58 -4.78 9.88 -9.70
N GLN A 59 -5.06 9.47 -10.93
CA GLN A 59 -6.07 10.10 -11.77
C GLN A 59 -7.49 9.66 -11.39
N GLY A 60 -7.64 8.43 -10.91
CA GLY A 60 -8.96 7.89 -10.60
C GLY A 60 -9.57 8.43 -9.29
N ASP A 61 -10.90 8.67 -9.32
CA ASP A 61 -11.68 9.27 -8.23
C ASP A 61 -12.20 8.21 -7.24
N GLY A 62 -11.26 7.45 -6.67
CA GLY A 62 -11.52 6.45 -5.61
C GLY A 62 -11.19 5.01 -5.98
N CYS A 63 -10.93 4.72 -7.25
CA CYS A 63 -10.25 3.51 -7.72
C CYS A 63 -9.16 3.91 -8.71
N PHE A 64 -8.11 3.12 -8.88
CA PHE A 64 -7.04 3.45 -9.82
C PHE A 64 -7.53 3.22 -11.25
N GLU A 65 -7.09 4.07 -12.18
CA GLU A 65 -7.12 3.74 -13.61
C GLU A 65 -6.21 2.53 -13.89
N GLU A 66 -6.51 1.78 -14.96
CA GLU A 66 -5.81 0.52 -15.25
C GLU A 66 -4.30 0.70 -15.49
N ASP A 67 -3.90 1.82 -16.08
CA ASP A 67 -2.51 2.12 -16.45
C ASP A 67 -1.64 2.61 -15.28
N GLU A 68 -2.24 3.13 -14.21
CA GLU A 68 -1.53 3.65 -13.05
C GLU A 68 -1.49 2.69 -11.84
N ARG A 69 -2.43 1.74 -11.79
CA ARG A 69 -2.61 0.82 -10.65
C ARG A 69 -1.32 0.11 -10.27
N GLU A 70 -0.67 -0.57 -11.23
CA GLU A 70 0.54 -1.34 -10.97
C GLU A 70 1.68 -0.45 -10.44
N TYR A 71 1.80 0.76 -10.99
CA TYR A 71 2.80 1.74 -10.58
C TYR A 71 2.64 2.16 -9.12
N PHE A 72 1.42 2.49 -8.69
CA PHE A 72 1.15 2.88 -7.30
C PHE A 72 1.25 1.71 -6.32
N LEU A 73 0.78 0.51 -6.69
CA LEU A 73 0.94 -0.68 -5.86
C LEU A 73 2.42 -1.05 -5.67
N MET A 74 3.25 -0.91 -6.72
CA MET A 74 4.69 -1.11 -6.61
C MET A 74 5.37 -0.04 -5.74
N LYS A 75 4.96 1.25 -5.84
CA LYS A 75 5.41 2.30 -4.92
C LYS A 75 5.07 1.96 -3.47
N ALA A 76 3.86 1.49 -3.20
CA ALA A 76 3.42 1.09 -1.87
C ALA A 76 4.25 -0.05 -1.30
N LYS A 77 4.47 -1.12 -2.07
CA LYS A 77 5.34 -2.24 -1.68
C LYS A 77 6.75 -1.77 -1.31
N LYS A 78 7.35 -0.88 -2.10
CA LYS A 78 8.69 -0.33 -1.81
C LYS A 78 8.73 0.46 -0.51
N ALA A 79 7.70 1.27 -0.23
CA ALA A 79 7.62 2.03 1.01
C ALA A 79 7.52 1.10 2.23
N ILE A 80 6.67 0.08 2.15
CA ILE A 80 6.49 -0.92 3.21
C ILE A 80 7.80 -1.68 3.46
N VAL A 81 8.44 -2.19 2.40
CA VAL A 81 9.72 -2.91 2.47
C VAL A 81 10.80 -2.07 3.16
N LYS A 82 10.91 -0.80 2.77
CA LYS A 82 11.85 0.13 3.37
C LYS A 82 11.59 0.29 4.87
N LYS A 83 10.35 0.60 5.24
CA LYS A 83 9.96 0.80 6.65
C LYS A 83 10.17 -0.47 7.49
N PHE A 84 9.77 -1.63 6.98
CA PHE A 84 9.93 -2.91 7.67
C PHE A 84 11.41 -3.20 7.96
N ASN A 85 12.27 -3.07 6.95
CA ASN A 85 13.70 -3.33 7.08
C ASN A 85 14.43 -2.31 7.99
N GLU A 86 13.93 -1.08 8.10
CA GLU A 86 14.44 -0.08 9.05
C GLU A 86 14.10 -0.41 10.52
N MET A 87 13.01 -1.14 10.78
CA MET A 87 12.57 -1.50 12.13
C MET A 87 13.20 -2.81 12.64
N GLU A 88 13.54 -3.73 11.73
CA GLU A 88 14.14 -5.04 12.04
C GLU A 88 15.68 -5.04 12.05
N GLY A 89 16.32 -3.92 11.70
CA GLY A 89 17.77 -3.73 11.68
C GLY A 89 18.28 -2.98 12.90
#